data_AF-A0A6M0J8Q2-F1
#
_entry.id   AF-A0A6M0J8Q2-F1
#
_cell.length_a   1.000
_cell.length_b   1.000
_cell.length_c   1.000
_cell.angle_alpha   90.00
_cell.angle_beta   90.00
_cell.angle_gamma   90.00
#
_symmetry.space_group_name_H-M   'P 1'
#
loop_
_entity.id
_entity.type
_entity.pdbx_description
1 polymer ?
#
loop_
_entity_poly.entity_id
_entity_poly.type
_entity_poly.pdbx_seq_one_letter_code
_entity_poly.pdbx_strand_id
1 'polypeptide(L)'
;MQKILLSLKQALRSSFLVVGLIIFISLSGSFIFVQQASYATTLEELKLIPPEYKPNSEEKINRANEFDPGIGIQEEERQEAYEQAIKDSKNLTTIEKTYERNLKAEQEQNPPESFGEKAKEVIEKVTGK
;
A
#
# COMPACT_ATOMS: atom_id res chain seq x y z
N MET A 1 -62.09 17.17 10.33
CA MET A 1 -60.79 17.83 10.62
C MET A 1 -59.73 16.92 11.25
N GLN A 2 -60.05 16.02 12.19
CA GLN A 2 -59.04 15.14 12.84
C GLN A 2 -58.20 14.27 11.88
N LYS A 3 -58.81 13.72 10.81
CA LYS A 3 -58.09 12.88 9.84
C LYS A 3 -57.00 13.65 9.07
N ILE A 4 -57.22 14.94 8.81
CA ILE A 4 -56.28 15.82 8.11
C ILE A 4 -55.10 16.18 9.03
N LEU A 5 -55.36 16.37 10.32
CA LEU A 5 -54.31 16.61 11.32
C LEU A 5 -53.45 15.36 11.56
N LEU A 6 -54.05 14.16 11.53
CA LEU A 6 -53.34 12.90 11.66
C LEU A 6 -52.42 12.63 10.46
N SER A 7 -52.91 12.84 9.23
CA SER A 7 -52.09 12.68 8.04
C SER A 7 -50.96 13.72 7.96
N LEU A 8 -51.22 14.97 8.36
CA LEU A 8 -50.20 16.02 8.42
C LEU A 8 -49.11 15.70 9.44
N LYS A 9 -49.46 15.19 10.63
CA LYS A 9 -48.50 14.78 11.66
C LYS A 9 -47.64 13.60 11.20
N GLN A 10 -48.23 12.67 10.46
CA GLN A 10 -47.52 11.51 9.91
C GLN A 10 -46.56 11.92 8.78
N ALA A 11 -47.00 12.80 7.88
CA ALA A 11 -46.17 13.36 6.82
C ALA A 11 -45.02 14.23 7.36
N LEU A 12 -45.27 15.02 8.41
CA LEU A 12 -44.22 15.80 9.09
C LEU A 12 -43.18 14.90 9.77
N ARG A 13 -43.60 13.80 10.41
CA ARG A 13 -42.66 12.86 11.05
C ARG A 13 -41.81 12.11 10.03
N SER A 14 -42.41 11.65 8.93
CA SER A 14 -41.65 10.95 7.88
C SER A 14 -40.72 11.92 7.15
N SER A 15 -41.18 13.14 6.84
CA SER A 15 -40.36 14.16 6.18
C SER A 15 -39.21 14.62 7.08
N PHE A 16 -39.43 14.81 8.38
CA PHE A 16 -38.38 15.20 9.33
C PHE A 16 -37.28 14.15 9.42
N LEU A 17 -37.63 12.85 9.43
CA LEU A 17 -36.65 11.76 9.43
C LEU A 17 -35.79 11.75 8.17
N VAL A 18 -36.42 11.91 6.99
CA VAL A 18 -35.71 11.90 5.70
C VAL A 18 -34.78 13.11 5.58
N VAL A 19 -35.27 14.31 5.90
CA VAL A 19 -34.47 15.54 5.85
C VAL A 19 -33.33 15.49 6.87
N GLY A 20 -33.58 14.98 8.08
CA GLY A 20 -32.54 14.79 9.09
C GLY A 20 -31.45 13.83 8.62
N LEU A 21 -31.83 12.70 8.02
CA LEU A 21 -30.87 11.71 7.52
C LEU A 21 -29.98 12.29 6.41
N ILE A 22 -30.57 13.06 5.48
CA ILE A 22 -29.84 13.74 4.41
C ILE A 22 -28.82 14.73 5.00
N ILE A 23 -29.24 15.55 5.97
CA ILE A 23 -28.34 16.51 6.63
C ILE A 23 -27.19 15.79 7.33
N PHE A 24 -27.46 14.71 8.08
CA PHE A 24 -26.42 13.93 8.78
C PHE A 24 -25.40 13.32 7.83
N ILE A 25 -25.85 12.75 6.70
CA ILE A 25 -24.96 12.18 5.69
C ILE A 25 -24.12 13.27 5.03
N SER A 26 -24.72 14.40 4.65
CA SER A 26 -24.01 15.53 4.05
C SER A 26 -22.98 16.15 4.98
N LEU A 27 -23.30 16.29 6.27
CA LEU A 27 -22.38 16.80 7.28
C LEU A 27 -21.23 15.83 7.52
N SER A 28 -21.53 14.53 7.66
CA SER A 28 -20.51 13.50 7.90
C SER A 28 -19.54 13.37 6.73
N GLY A 29 -20.04 13.46 5.49
CA GLY A 29 -19.20 13.47 4.28
C GLY A 29 -18.25 14.67 4.20
N SER A 30 -18.62 15.81 4.79
CA SER A 30 -17.76 17.00 4.80
C SER A 30 -16.53 16.84 5.69
N PHE A 31 -16.58 15.99 6.72
CA PHE A 31 -15.43 15.71 7.60
C PHE A 31 -14.42 14.70 7.02
N ILE A 32 -14.82 13.90 6.02
CA ILE A 32 -13.92 12.91 5.38
C ILE A 32 -12.79 13.60 4.60
N PHE A 33 -13.02 14.80 4.05
CA PHE A 33 -12.00 15.54 3.30
C PHE A 33 -11.01 16.33 4.19
N VAL A 34 -11.28 16.44 5.50
CA VAL A 34 -10.39 17.17 6.43
C VAL A 34 -9.30 16.26 7.00
N GLN A 35 -9.38 14.94 6.77
CA GLN A 35 -8.43 13.98 7.31
C GLN A 35 -7.53 13.40 6.22
N GLN A 36 -6.62 14.23 5.71
CA GLN A 36 -5.41 13.73 5.04
C GLN A 36 -4.17 14.34 5.68
N ALA A 37 -3.73 13.71 6.76
CA ALA A 37 -2.32 13.53 7.03
C ALA A 37 -2.15 12.11 7.57
N SER A 38 -2.10 11.14 6.65
CA SER A 38 -1.44 9.87 6.93
C SER A 38 0.02 10.22 7.16
N TYR A 39 0.42 10.39 8.43
CA TYR A 39 1.81 10.59 8.81
C TYR A 39 2.54 9.25 8.69
N ALA A 40 2.79 8.82 7.46
CA ALA A 40 3.92 7.96 7.17
C ALA A 40 5.17 8.86 7.27
N THR A 41 5.85 8.80 8.41
CA THR A 41 7.01 9.62 8.78
C THR A 41 6.69 11.12 8.85
N THR A 42 6.78 11.70 10.04
CA THR A 42 6.55 13.14 10.17
C THR A 42 7.73 13.88 9.55
N LEU A 43 7.45 14.90 8.76
CA LEU A 43 8.43 15.87 8.29
C LEU A 43 9.19 16.52 9.49
N GLU A 44 8.58 16.47 10.67
CA GLU A 44 9.17 16.89 11.95
C GLU A 44 10.34 16.00 12.40
N GLU A 45 10.25 14.67 12.24
CA GLU A 45 11.42 13.77 12.40
C GLU A 45 12.49 14.02 11.34
N LEU A 46 12.11 14.34 10.09
CA LEU A 46 13.05 14.77 9.05
C LEU A 46 13.70 16.13 9.37
N LYS A 47 13.05 17.00 10.15
CA LYS A 47 13.58 18.31 10.56
C LYS A 47 14.56 18.25 11.73
N LEU A 48 14.54 17.18 12.53
CA LEU A 48 15.53 16.96 13.60
C LEU A 48 16.94 16.74 13.03
N ILE A 49 17.01 16.28 11.78
CA ILE A 49 18.24 16.21 11.03
C ILE A 49 18.34 17.49 10.19
N PRO A 50 19.35 18.36 10.43
CA PRO A 50 19.58 19.51 9.58
C PRO A 50 19.64 19.05 8.11
N PRO A 51 18.99 19.74 7.15
CA PRO A 51 19.03 19.34 5.74
C PRO A 51 20.46 19.33 5.15
N GLU A 52 21.38 20.03 5.81
CA GLU A 52 22.82 20.04 5.52
C GLU A 52 23.55 18.79 6.05
N TYR A 53 23.00 18.14 7.07
CA TYR A 53 23.55 16.94 7.69
C TYR A 53 23.11 15.71 6.88
N LYS A 54 23.99 15.28 5.98
CA LYS A 54 23.87 14.01 5.25
C LYS A 54 24.84 13.02 5.89
N PRO A 55 24.38 12.20 6.86
CA PRO A 55 25.27 11.24 7.50
C PRO A 55 25.77 10.25 6.45
N ASN A 56 27.05 9.92 6.55
CA ASN A 56 27.63 8.89 5.70
C ASN A 56 27.06 7.49 6.06
N SER A 57 27.33 6.47 5.24
CA SER A 57 26.81 5.12 5.46
C SER A 57 27.22 4.54 6.82
N GLU A 58 28.48 4.72 7.21
CA GLU A 58 29.03 4.24 8.47
C GLU A 58 28.38 4.92 9.69
N GLU A 59 28.10 6.21 9.59
CA GLU A 59 27.48 7.02 10.64
C GLU A 59 26.00 6.64 10.84
N LYS A 60 25.32 6.17 9.78
CA LYS A 60 23.98 5.59 9.90
C LYS A 60 24.00 4.24 10.62
N ILE A 61 24.94 3.37 10.27
CA ILE A 61 25.10 2.05 10.90
C ILE A 61 25.50 2.20 12.38
N ASN A 62 26.46 3.07 12.67
CA ASN A 62 26.91 3.34 14.05
C ASN A 62 25.77 3.90 14.89
N ARG A 63 25.00 4.86 14.37
CA ARG A 63 23.82 5.38 15.07
C ARG A 63 22.79 4.28 15.32
N ALA A 64 22.50 3.45 14.32
CA ALA A 64 21.57 2.34 14.48
C ALA A 64 22.03 1.35 15.57
N ASN A 65 23.33 0.99 15.57
CA ASN A 65 23.96 0.17 16.59
C ASN A 65 23.92 0.79 18.00
N GLU A 66 24.05 2.11 18.11
CA GLU A 66 23.95 2.85 19.38
C GLU A 66 22.55 2.77 19.99
N PHE A 67 21.50 2.71 19.18
CA PHE A 67 20.12 2.52 19.64
C PHE A 67 19.82 1.06 19.95
N ASP A 68 20.14 0.16 19.02
CA ASP A 68 19.96 -1.29 19.17
C ASP A 68 20.94 -2.03 18.23
N PRO A 69 21.81 -2.91 18.76
CA PRO A 69 22.71 -3.72 17.96
C PRO A 69 22.02 -4.53 16.85
N GLY A 70 20.77 -4.99 17.07
CA GLY A 70 20.01 -5.72 16.06
C GLY A 70 19.58 -4.85 14.88
N ILE A 71 19.31 -3.57 15.13
CA ILE A 71 18.95 -2.60 14.08
C ILE A 71 20.21 -2.19 13.30
N GLY A 72 21.37 -2.10 13.95
CA GLY A 72 22.62 -1.82 13.26
C GLY A 72 23.05 -2.93 12.29
N ILE A 73 22.87 -4.20 12.66
CA ILE A 73 23.08 -5.34 11.74
C ILE A 73 22.15 -5.25 10.53
N GLN A 74 20.88 -4.92 10.74
CA GLN A 74 19.91 -4.76 9.65
C GLN A 74 20.27 -3.60 8.70
N GLU A 75 20.75 -2.48 9.24
CA GLU A 75 21.21 -1.34 8.43
C GLU A 75 22.48 -1.66 7.63
N GLU A 76 23.40 -2.47 8.19
CA GLU A 76 24.59 -2.98 7.51
C GLU A 76 24.21 -3.91 6.35
N GLU A 77 23.36 -4.92 6.59
CA GLU A 77 22.85 -5.83 5.54
C GLU A 77 22.14 -5.06 4.42
N ARG A 78 21.36 -4.03 4.76
CA ARG A 78 20.68 -3.18 3.78
C ARG A 78 21.69 -2.42 2.91
N GLN A 79 22.77 -1.92 3.51
CA GLN A 79 23.81 -1.19 2.81
C GLN A 79 24.59 -2.12 1.86
N GLU A 80 24.95 -3.32 2.31
CA GLU A 80 25.61 -4.34 1.49
C GLU A 80 24.74 -4.77 0.30
N ALA A 81 23.45 -5.00 0.52
CA ALA A 81 22.52 -5.37 -0.55
C ALA A 81 22.41 -4.28 -1.63
N TYR A 82 22.44 -3.00 -1.23
CA TYR A 82 22.41 -1.88 -2.16
C TYR A 82 23.71 -1.77 -2.98
N GLU A 83 24.86 -1.95 -2.34
CA GLU A 83 26.16 -1.94 -3.00
C GLU A 83 26.32 -3.11 -3.98
N GLN A 84 25.83 -4.29 -3.59
CA GLN A 84 25.78 -5.47 -4.45
C GLN A 84 24.84 -5.24 -5.64
N ALA A 85 23.67 -4.63 -5.45
CA ALA A 85 22.76 -4.28 -6.54
C ALA A 85 23.38 -3.27 -7.51
N ILE A 86 24.12 -2.27 -7.03
CA ILE A 86 24.85 -1.32 -7.88
C ILE A 86 25.93 -2.06 -8.67
N LYS A 87 26.71 -2.91 -8.02
CA LYS A 87 27.77 -3.69 -8.66
C LYS A 87 27.22 -4.61 -9.74
N ASP A 88 26.09 -5.24 -9.47
CA ASP A 88 25.41 -6.12 -10.39
C ASP A 88 24.82 -5.34 -11.56
N SER A 89 24.26 -4.14 -11.32
CA SER A 89 23.77 -3.25 -12.39
C SER A 89 24.87 -2.75 -13.34
N LYS A 90 26.12 -2.68 -12.88
CA LYS A 90 27.26 -2.26 -13.71
C LYS A 90 27.85 -3.39 -14.54
N ASN A 91 27.46 -4.63 -14.28
CA ASN A 91 27.98 -5.82 -14.98
C ASN A 91 26.85 -6.52 -15.74
N LEU A 92 26.84 -6.36 -17.07
CA LEU A 92 25.85 -6.97 -17.97
C LEU A 92 25.71 -8.50 -17.76
N THR A 93 26.82 -9.19 -17.50
CA THR A 93 26.82 -10.63 -17.23
C THR A 93 26.17 -10.99 -15.89
N THR A 94 26.18 -10.07 -14.91
CA THR A 94 25.50 -10.28 -13.64
C THR A 94 24.02 -9.95 -13.73
N ILE A 95 23.64 -8.96 -14.55
CA ILE A 95 22.23 -8.66 -14.85
C ILE A 95 21.56 -9.88 -15.49
N GLU A 96 22.19 -10.49 -16.50
CA GLU A 96 21.66 -11.70 -17.16
C GLU A 96 21.49 -12.86 -16.17
N LYS A 97 22.51 -13.11 -15.33
CA LYS A 97 22.43 -14.17 -14.30
C LYS A 97 21.35 -13.90 -13.24
N THR A 98 21.18 -12.64 -12.83
CA THR A 98 20.13 -12.25 -11.88
C THR A 98 18.75 -12.36 -12.51
N TYR A 99 18.61 -11.97 -13.78
CA TYR A 99 17.39 -12.16 -14.55
C TYR A 99 17.04 -13.64 -14.68
N GLU A 100 18.00 -14.51 -15.05
CA GLU A 100 17.77 -15.96 -15.13
C GLU A 100 17.37 -16.57 -13.79
N ARG A 101 17.98 -16.14 -12.68
CA ARG A 101 17.63 -16.61 -11.34
C ARG A 101 16.21 -16.18 -10.96
N ASN A 102 15.85 -14.93 -11.23
CA ASN A 102 14.52 -14.40 -10.96
C ASN A 102 13.45 -15.07 -11.84
N LEU A 103 13.78 -15.34 -13.10
CA LEU A 103 12.90 -16.07 -14.02
C LEU A 103 12.67 -17.51 -13.54
N LYS A 104 13.70 -18.19 -13.06
CA LYS A 104 13.55 -19.53 -12.46
C LYS A 104 12.71 -19.50 -11.19
N ALA A 105 12.93 -18.52 -10.31
CA ALA A 105 12.15 -18.36 -9.09
C ALA A 105 10.68 -18.03 -9.40
N GLU A 106 10.41 -17.22 -10.42
CA GLU A 106 9.06 -16.92 -10.89
C GLU A 106 8.37 -18.15 -11.49
N GLN A 107 9.09 -18.96 -12.27
CA GLN A 107 8.60 -20.23 -12.80
C GLN A 107 8.37 -21.30 -11.72
N GLU A 108 9.15 -21.29 -10.63
CA GLU A 108 8.94 -22.17 -9.48
C GLU A 108 7.73 -21.73 -8.63
N GLN A 109 7.52 -20.43 -8.47
CA GLN A 109 6.39 -19.87 -7.71
C GLN A 109 5.08 -19.89 -8.50
N ASN A 110 5.16 -19.70 -9.82
CA ASN A 110 4.05 -19.76 -10.77
C ASN A 110 4.39 -20.83 -11.81
N PRO A 111 4.22 -22.13 -11.47
CA PRO A 111 4.44 -23.18 -12.45
C PRO A 111 3.60 -22.88 -13.69
N PRO A 112 4.21 -22.88 -14.89
CA PRO A 112 3.48 -22.54 -16.09
C PRO A 112 2.32 -23.53 -16.23
N GLU A 113 1.09 -23.01 -16.20
CA GLU A 113 -0.12 -23.80 -16.43
C GLU A 113 0.08 -24.64 -17.68
N SER A 114 -0.14 -25.95 -17.51
CA SER A 114 -0.03 -26.91 -18.59
C SER A 114 -0.91 -26.48 -19.76
N PHE A 115 -0.39 -26.60 -20.99
CA PHE A 115 -1.20 -26.37 -22.20
C PHE A 115 -2.53 -27.15 -22.18
N GLY A 116 -2.59 -28.28 -21.49
CA GLY A 116 -3.81 -29.05 -21.31
C GLY A 116 -4.87 -28.35 -20.44
N GLU A 117 -4.46 -27.59 -19.42
CA GLU A 117 -5.37 -26.80 -18.57
C GLU A 117 -5.93 -25.61 -19.34
N LYS A 118 -5.09 -24.89 -20.08
CA LYS A 118 -5.54 -23.81 -20.97
C LYS A 118 -6.44 -24.31 -22.10
N ALA A 119 -6.11 -25.46 -22.68
CA ALA A 119 -6.96 -26.07 -23.71
C ALA A 119 -8.32 -26.50 -23.14
N LYS A 120 -8.34 -27.03 -21.91
CA LYS A 120 -9.57 -27.41 -21.22
C LYS A 120 -10.43 -26.18 -20.88
N GLU A 121 -9.80 -25.10 -20.41
CA GLU A 121 -10.49 -23.82 -20.14
C GLU A 121 -11.08 -23.21 -21.43
N VAL A 122 -10.33 -23.21 -22.54
CA VAL A 122 -10.83 -22.76 -23.84
C VAL A 122 -12.00 -23.63 -24.32
N ILE A 123 -11.92 -24.94 -24.15
CA ILE A 123 -13.00 -25.86 -24.50
C ILE A 123 -14.23 -25.60 -23.62
N GLU A 124 -14.10 -25.48 -22.30
CA GLU A 124 -15.22 -25.13 -21.40
C GLU A 124 -15.89 -23.81 -21.81
N LYS A 125 -15.07 -22.78 -22.07
CA LYS A 125 -15.55 -21.44 -22.46
C LYS A 125 -16.27 -21.41 -23.80
N VAL A 126 -15.89 -22.29 -24.73
CA VAL A 126 -16.54 -22.44 -26.05
C VAL A 126 -17.75 -23.37 -26.00
N THR A 127 -17.73 -24.40 -25.14
CA THR A 127 -18.82 -25.38 -25.04
C THR A 127 -19.93 -24.95 -24.08
N GLY A 128 -19.73 -23.89 -23.30
CA GLY A 128 -20.77 -23.23 -22.50
C GLY A 128 -21.38 -24.11 -21.40
N LYS A 129 -20.61 -25.07 -20.89
CA LYS A 129 -20.91 -25.76 -19.63
C LYS A 129 -20.05 -25.18 -18.53
#